data_AF-A0A536W9Y7-F1
#
_entry.id   AF-A0A536W9Y7-F1
#
_cell.length_a   1.000
_cell.length_b   1.000
_cell.length_c   1.000
_cell.angle_alpha   90.00
_cell.angle_beta   90.00
_cell.angle_gamma   90.00
#
_symmetry.space_group_name_H-M   'P 1'
#
loop_
_entity.id
_entity.type
_entity.pdbx_description
1 polymer ?
#
loop_
_entity_poly.entity_id
_entity_poly.type
_entity_poly.pdbx_seq_one_letter_code
_entity_poly.pdbx_strand_id
1 'polypeptide(L)'
;MFLPSKASKLRVKEAENARRNRQEIVKALADGQITRRDLFKWGLFTTGGLLLWKHGLNPFVRSAYASVPTGFPRSPLFGVQAFTQPMPRFDVLPRNAIATLNPAPTAQANQTQQVLNPALEGVTPGDTGPIEGRPPGPIWAHQEFTRFPPVI
;
A
#
# COMPACT_ATOMS: atom_id res chain seq x y z
N MET A 1 13.21 22.74 -24.71
CA MET A 1 11.85 22.59 -24.16
C MET A 1 11.61 23.74 -23.19
N PHE A 2 10.52 24.48 -23.31
CA PHE A 2 10.24 25.65 -22.47
C PHE A 2 9.58 25.23 -21.13
N LEU A 3 10.39 24.77 -20.18
CA LEU A 3 9.99 24.75 -18.76
C LEU A 3 10.71 25.88 -18.02
N PRO A 4 10.14 26.40 -16.93
CA PRO A 4 10.85 27.37 -16.08
C PRO A 4 12.13 26.76 -15.54
N SER A 5 13.20 27.56 -15.42
CA SER A 5 14.51 27.12 -14.89
C SER A 5 14.44 26.55 -13.47
N LYS A 6 13.43 26.95 -12.70
CA LYS A 6 13.13 26.46 -11.34
C LYS A 6 12.29 25.16 -11.32
N ALA A 7 12.01 24.54 -12.47
CA ALA A 7 11.24 23.30 -12.50
C ALA A 7 11.96 22.17 -11.76
N SER A 8 11.21 21.33 -11.04
CA SER A 8 11.80 20.16 -10.36
C SER A 8 12.37 19.17 -11.37
N LYS A 9 13.42 18.43 -10.97
CA LYS A 9 14.02 17.37 -11.82
C LYS A 9 12.97 16.35 -12.29
N LEU A 10 12.01 16.02 -11.42
CA LEU A 10 10.90 15.13 -11.76
C LEU A 10 10.00 15.74 -12.83
N ARG A 11 9.70 17.04 -12.74
CA ARG A 11 8.89 17.72 -13.74
C ARG A 11 9.59 17.71 -15.10
N VAL A 12 10.90 17.95 -15.14
CA VAL A 12 11.70 17.87 -16.38
C VAL A 12 11.66 16.46 -16.97
N LYS A 13 11.85 15.43 -16.15
CA LYS A 13 11.78 14.03 -16.59
C LYS A 13 10.40 13.65 -17.14
N GLU A 14 9.32 14.04 -16.47
CA GLU A 14 7.94 13.79 -16.91
C GLU A 14 7.68 14.44 -18.28
N ALA A 15 8.12 15.68 -18.42
CA ALA A 15 8.06 16.44 -19.63
C ALA A 15 8.81 15.81 -20.82
N GLU A 16 10.02 15.30 -20.58
CA GLU A 16 10.81 14.58 -21.57
C GLU A 16 10.14 13.27 -21.98
N ASN A 17 9.58 12.53 -21.01
CA ASN A 17 8.78 11.33 -21.28
C ASN A 17 7.57 11.66 -22.16
N ALA A 18 6.83 12.72 -21.82
CA ALA A 18 5.68 13.14 -22.62
C ALA A 18 6.06 13.49 -24.06
N ARG A 19 7.22 14.14 -24.25
CA ARG A 19 7.75 14.44 -25.59
C ARG A 19 8.10 13.17 -26.36
N ARG A 20 8.78 12.21 -25.72
CA ARG A 20 9.14 10.91 -26.33
C ARG A 20 7.90 10.11 -26.73
N ASN A 21 6.94 9.95 -25.82
CA ASN A 21 5.67 9.28 -26.11
C ASN A 21 4.95 9.91 -27.31
N ARG A 22 4.94 11.25 -27.38
CA ARG A 22 4.35 11.97 -28.51
C ARG A 22 5.08 11.67 -29.82
N GLN A 23 6.41 11.65 -29.81
CA GLN A 23 7.22 11.35 -30.99
C GLN A 23 7.00 9.91 -31.45
N GLU A 24 6.87 8.95 -30.53
CA GLU A 24 6.57 7.55 -30.85
C GLU A 24 5.22 7.40 -31.54
N ILE A 25 4.18 8.09 -31.07
CA ILE A 25 2.86 8.08 -31.72
C ILE A 25 2.92 8.69 -33.12
N VAL A 26 3.61 9.83 -33.27
CA VAL A 26 3.77 10.48 -34.58
C VAL A 26 4.55 9.58 -35.53
N LYS A 27 5.60 8.91 -35.05
CA LYS A 27 6.38 7.95 -35.82
C LYS A 27 5.51 6.77 -36.26
N ALA A 28 4.78 6.13 -35.34
CA ALA A 28 3.89 5.01 -35.68
C ALA A 28 2.80 5.40 -36.69
N LEU A 29 2.29 6.64 -36.61
CA LEU A 29 1.34 7.18 -37.58
C LEU A 29 1.99 7.43 -38.96
N ALA A 30 3.22 7.94 -38.98
CA ALA A 30 3.98 8.16 -40.21
C ALA A 30 4.37 6.84 -40.89
N ASP A 31 4.72 5.83 -40.10
CA ASP A 31 5.07 4.48 -40.55
C ASP A 31 3.82 3.65 -40.93
N GLY A 32 2.60 4.17 -40.72
CA GLY A 32 1.34 3.50 -41.04
C GLY A 32 0.97 2.33 -40.13
N GLN A 33 1.68 2.15 -39.01
CA GLN A 33 1.40 1.10 -38.00
C GLN A 33 0.07 1.34 -37.29
N ILE A 34 -0.34 2.61 -37.18
CA ILE A 34 -1.62 3.03 -36.61
C ILE A 34 -2.27 4.05 -37.54
N THR A 35 -3.59 4.10 -37.58
CA THR A 35 -4.32 5.08 -38.38
C THR A 35 -4.83 6.25 -37.53
N ARG A 36 -5.16 7.38 -38.18
CA ARG A 36 -5.83 8.50 -37.49
C ARG A 36 -7.13 8.05 -36.81
N ARG A 37 -7.87 7.13 -37.43
CA ARG A 37 -9.12 6.57 -36.89
C ARG A 37 -8.88 5.83 -35.58
N ASP A 38 -7.77 5.10 -35.45
CA ASP A 38 -7.42 4.40 -34.21
C ASP A 38 -7.11 5.39 -33.09
N LEU A 39 -6.38 6.47 -33.41
CA LEU A 39 -6.10 7.56 -32.46
C LEU A 39 -7.38 8.28 -32.00
N PHE A 40 -8.37 8.45 -32.89
CA PHE A 40 -9.70 8.95 -32.51
C PHE A 40 -10.45 7.96 -31.60
N LYS A 41 -10.47 6.67 -31.94
CA LYS A 41 -11.13 5.63 -31.13
C LYS A 41 -10.52 5.50 -29.74
N TRP A 42 -9.21 5.66 -29.61
CA TRP A 42 -8.51 5.65 -28.32
C TRP A 42 -8.64 6.96 -27.54
N GLY A 43 -9.29 7.98 -28.11
CA GLY A 43 -9.41 9.30 -27.48
C GLY A 43 -8.09 10.05 -27.37
N LEU A 44 -7.11 9.73 -28.23
CA LEU A 44 -5.81 10.40 -28.28
C LEU A 44 -5.80 11.59 -29.24
N PHE A 45 -6.75 11.66 -30.18
CA PHE A 45 -6.96 12.81 -31.06
C PHE A 45 -8.17 13.63 -30.63
N THR A 46 -8.03 14.95 -30.70
CA THR A 46 -9.16 15.88 -30.63
C THR A 46 -9.93 15.88 -31.94
N THR A 47 -11.16 16.39 -31.93
CA THR A 47 -11.98 16.57 -33.15
C THR A 47 -11.27 17.36 -34.26
N GLY A 48 -10.37 18.28 -33.90
CA GLY A 48 -9.53 19.02 -34.85
C GLY A 48 -8.35 18.24 -35.43
N GLY A 49 -8.18 16.95 -35.10
CA GLY A 49 -7.12 16.09 -35.62
C GLY A 49 -5.75 16.30 -34.95
N LEU A 50 -5.72 16.95 -33.79
CA LEU A 50 -4.50 17.17 -33.01
C LEU A 50 -4.41 16.17 -31.84
N LEU A 51 -3.19 15.78 -31.48
CA LEU A 51 -2.96 14.96 -30.29
C LEU A 51 -3.42 15.68 -29.02
N LEU A 52 -4.15 14.95 -28.17
CA LEU A 52 -4.81 15.43 -26.96
C LEU A 52 -3.82 16.11 -26.01
N TRP A 53 -4.29 17.19 -25.38
CA TRP A 53 -3.53 17.90 -24.36
C TRP A 53 -3.65 17.20 -22.98
N LYS A 54 -3.01 16.02 -22.83
CA LYS A 54 -3.07 15.20 -21.60
C LYS A 54 -1.69 14.94 -21.00
N HIS A 55 -1.66 14.65 -19.69
CA HIS A 55 -0.46 14.20 -18.99
C HIS A 55 0.14 12.97 -19.69
N GLY A 56 1.47 12.92 -19.77
CA GLY A 56 2.18 11.85 -20.49
C GLY A 56 2.20 11.96 -22.01
N LEU A 57 1.50 12.92 -22.63
CA LEU A 57 1.51 13.17 -24.08
C LEU A 57 1.87 14.60 -24.47
N ASN A 58 1.74 15.53 -23.51
CA ASN A 58 2.10 16.91 -23.74
C ASN A 58 3.05 17.43 -22.64
N PRO A 59 4.19 18.02 -23.04
CA PRO A 59 5.22 18.52 -22.14
C PRO A 59 4.76 19.65 -21.19
N PHE A 60 3.66 20.33 -21.49
CA PHE A 60 3.14 21.45 -20.71
C PHE A 60 2.02 21.06 -19.74
N VAL A 61 1.43 19.87 -19.89
CA VAL A 61 0.46 19.35 -18.92
C VAL A 61 1.22 18.78 -17.74
N ARG A 62 0.85 19.22 -16.54
CA ARG A 62 1.33 18.63 -15.30
C ARG A 62 0.49 17.40 -14.98
N SER A 63 1.11 16.36 -14.42
CA SER A 63 0.36 15.30 -13.78
C SER A 63 -0.45 15.86 -12.60
N ALA A 64 -1.66 15.35 -12.43
CA ALA A 64 -2.45 15.54 -11.22
C ALA A 64 -1.90 14.71 -10.03
N TYR A 65 -0.91 13.84 -10.27
CA TYR A 65 -0.18 13.05 -9.27
C TYR A 65 0.75 13.93 -8.41
N ALA A 66 0.19 14.97 -7.80
CA ALA A 66 0.80 15.87 -6.82
C ALA A 66 -0.20 16.95 -6.33
N SER A 67 -1.38 17.07 -6.96
CA SER A 67 -2.45 17.96 -6.51
C SER A 67 -3.37 17.19 -5.56
N VAL A 68 -3.46 17.63 -4.30
CA VAL A 68 -4.48 17.14 -3.36
C VAL A 68 -5.86 17.48 -3.93
N PRO A 69 -6.81 16.52 -4.02
CA PRO A 69 -6.86 15.23 -3.32
C PRO A 69 -6.33 14.00 -4.09
N THR A 70 -5.93 14.11 -5.35
CA THR A 70 -5.64 12.96 -6.23
C THR A 70 -4.16 12.58 -6.38
N GLY A 71 -3.25 13.29 -5.69
CA GLY A 71 -1.85 12.88 -5.62
C GLY A 71 -1.14 13.51 -4.44
N PHE A 72 -0.98 12.76 -3.35
CA PHE A 72 -0.05 13.14 -2.30
C PHE A 72 1.38 12.97 -2.82
N PRO A 73 2.31 13.90 -2.51
CA PRO A 73 3.72 13.65 -2.74
C PRO A 73 4.13 12.37 -1.97
N ARG A 74 5.15 11.65 -2.48
CA ARG A 74 5.72 10.51 -1.74
C ARG A 74 6.13 11.00 -0.35
N SER A 75 5.83 10.20 0.67
CA SER A 75 6.26 10.50 2.03
C SER A 75 7.79 10.67 2.05
N PRO A 76 8.30 11.70 2.73
CA PRO A 76 9.74 11.83 2.94
C PRO A 76 10.25 10.60 3.69
N LEU A 77 11.37 10.05 3.22
CA LEU A 77 11.93 8.81 3.79
C LEU A 77 12.61 9.04 5.14
N PHE A 78 12.91 10.28 5.54
CA PHE A 78 13.58 10.62 6.81
C PHE A 78 14.81 9.74 7.14
N GLY A 79 15.56 9.30 6.11
CA GLY A 79 16.73 8.44 6.30
C GLY A 79 16.42 6.97 6.60
N VAL A 80 15.18 6.50 6.42
CA VAL A 80 14.80 5.09 6.53
C VAL A 80 15.68 4.23 5.61
N GLN A 81 16.35 3.26 6.23
CA GLN A 81 17.10 2.23 5.54
C GLN A 81 16.17 1.07 5.15
N ALA A 82 16.59 0.26 4.17
CA ALA A 82 15.90 -0.99 3.89
C ALA A 82 15.89 -1.89 5.15
N PHE A 83 14.86 -2.71 5.29
CA PHE A 83 14.83 -3.72 6.35
C PHE A 83 16.02 -4.67 6.19
N THR A 84 16.85 -4.75 7.21
CA THR A 84 17.97 -5.69 7.30
C THR A 84 17.55 -7.03 7.93
N GLN A 85 16.50 -7.01 8.74
CA GLN A 85 15.95 -8.19 9.39
C GLN A 85 15.22 -9.07 8.36
N PRO A 86 15.49 -10.39 8.31
CA PRO A 86 14.69 -11.30 7.49
C PRO A 86 13.22 -11.22 7.92
N MET A 87 12.33 -11.11 6.94
CA MET A 87 10.88 -11.22 7.13
C MET A 87 10.45 -12.64 6.78
N PRO A 88 10.48 -13.60 7.74
CA PRO A 88 10.07 -14.96 7.45
C PRO A 88 8.62 -14.95 7.00
N ARG A 89 8.34 -15.59 5.87
CA ARG A 89 6.97 -15.84 5.44
C ARG A 89 6.33 -16.85 6.38
N PHE A 90 5.02 -16.78 6.52
CA PHE A 90 4.24 -17.72 7.33
C PHE A 90 4.57 -19.18 7.00
N ASP A 91 4.80 -19.50 5.72
CA ASP A 91 5.14 -20.85 5.25
C ASP A 91 6.52 -21.36 5.72
N VAL A 92 7.40 -20.47 6.19
CA VAL A 92 8.76 -20.80 6.65
C VAL A 92 8.79 -21.00 8.16
N LEU A 93 7.75 -20.59 8.88
CA LEU A 93 7.68 -20.76 10.34
C LEU A 93 7.37 -22.23 10.68
N PRO A 94 8.02 -22.80 11.72
CA PRO A 94 7.70 -24.15 12.17
C PRO A 94 6.25 -24.19 12.70
N ARG A 95 5.50 -25.19 12.25
CA ARG A 95 4.16 -25.47 12.78
C ARG A 95 4.31 -26.27 14.08
N ASN A 96 4.06 -25.62 15.21
CA ASN A 96 4.07 -26.26 16.53
C ASN A 96 2.69 -26.83 16.82
N ALA A 97 2.58 -27.95 17.52
CA ALA A 97 1.27 -28.47 17.92
C ALA A 97 0.60 -27.59 18.99
N ILE A 98 -0.73 -27.47 18.96
CA ILE A 98 -1.54 -26.75 19.97
C ILE A 98 -1.15 -27.11 21.41
N ALA A 99 -0.73 -28.35 21.68
CA ALA A 99 -0.26 -28.81 22.99
C ALA A 99 0.94 -28.01 23.54
N THR A 100 1.67 -27.27 22.69
CA THR A 100 2.74 -26.37 23.12
C THR A 100 2.22 -25.04 23.70
N LEU A 101 0.94 -24.71 23.48
CA LEU A 101 0.33 -23.48 23.99
C LEU A 101 -0.26 -23.72 25.38
N ASN A 102 0.10 -22.86 26.34
CA ASN A 102 -0.49 -22.85 27.67
C ASN A 102 -0.83 -21.40 28.08
N PRO A 103 -2.12 -21.04 28.20
CA PRO A 103 -3.30 -21.91 28.04
C PRO A 103 -3.56 -22.32 26.59
N ALA A 104 -4.30 -23.42 26.41
CA ALA A 104 -4.81 -23.80 25.10
C ALA A 104 -5.79 -22.74 24.57
N PRO A 105 -5.87 -22.53 23.24
CA PRO A 105 -6.81 -21.56 22.68
C PRO A 105 -8.27 -21.86 23.05
N THR A 106 -8.99 -20.85 23.51
CA THR A 106 -10.41 -20.94 23.88
C THR A 106 -11.29 -20.24 22.86
N ALA A 107 -12.54 -20.70 22.71
CA ALA A 107 -13.50 -20.05 21.83
C ALA A 107 -13.96 -18.67 22.36
N GLN A 108 -14.03 -18.53 23.68
CA GLN A 108 -14.48 -17.32 24.37
C GLN A 108 -13.28 -16.56 24.91
N ALA A 109 -13.47 -15.26 25.12
CA ALA A 109 -12.46 -14.37 25.66
C ALA A 109 -11.96 -14.87 27.02
N ASN A 110 -10.64 -14.88 27.21
CA ASN A 110 -10.06 -15.25 28.49
C ASN A 110 -10.27 -14.13 29.52
N GLN A 111 -11.06 -14.41 30.57
CA GLN A 111 -11.36 -13.49 31.67
C GLN A 111 -10.51 -13.74 32.92
N THR A 112 -9.53 -14.65 32.84
CA THR A 112 -8.68 -15.00 33.98
C THR A 112 -7.73 -13.85 34.29
N GLN A 113 -7.87 -13.26 35.47
CA GLN A 113 -6.91 -12.27 35.97
C GLN A 113 -5.58 -12.97 36.28
N GLN A 114 -4.48 -12.36 35.85
CA GLN A 114 -3.13 -12.84 36.13
C GLN A 114 -2.43 -11.87 37.08
N VAL A 115 -1.84 -12.38 38.14
CA VAL A 115 -1.04 -11.58 39.09
C VAL A 115 0.21 -11.09 38.37
N LEU A 116 0.49 -9.79 38.48
CA LEU A 116 1.67 -9.18 37.92
C LEU A 116 2.92 -9.57 38.71
N ASN A 117 4.06 -9.62 38.02
CA ASN A 117 5.34 -9.86 38.68
C ASN A 117 5.68 -8.66 39.60
N PRO A 118 5.85 -8.88 40.93
CA PRO A 118 6.18 -7.80 41.86
C PRO A 118 7.55 -7.13 41.61
N ALA A 119 8.40 -7.71 40.77
CA ALA A 119 9.66 -7.09 40.35
C ALA A 119 9.48 -5.94 39.34
N LEU A 120 8.28 -5.76 38.79
CA LEU A 120 7.96 -4.63 37.90
C LEU A 120 7.81 -3.34 38.72
N GLU A 121 8.35 -2.24 38.21
CA GLU A 121 8.26 -0.94 38.86
C GLU A 121 6.80 -0.50 39.03
N GLY A 122 6.43 -0.11 40.26
CA GLY A 122 5.07 0.35 40.57
C GLY A 122 4.04 -0.76 40.81
N VAL A 123 4.43 -2.05 40.76
CA VAL A 123 3.53 -3.19 41.02
C VAL A 123 3.61 -3.59 42.49
N THR A 124 2.46 -3.69 43.16
CA THR A 124 2.33 -4.23 44.52
C THR A 124 1.96 -5.72 44.50
N PRO A 125 2.37 -6.51 45.51
CA PRO A 125 1.98 -7.91 45.60
C PRO A 125 0.46 -8.08 45.63
N GLY A 126 -0.08 -8.80 44.63
CA GLY A 126 -1.52 -9.01 44.47
C GLY A 126 -2.15 -8.19 43.34
N ASP A 127 -1.42 -7.24 42.75
CA ASP A 127 -1.90 -6.52 41.58
C ASP A 127 -2.08 -7.46 40.39
N THR A 128 -3.13 -7.22 39.61
CA THR A 128 -3.48 -8.02 38.45
C THR A 128 -3.32 -7.24 37.15
N GLY A 129 -2.91 -7.94 36.10
CA GLY A 129 -2.65 -7.37 34.79
C GLY A 129 -3.91 -7.27 33.90
N PRO A 130 -3.81 -6.55 32.77
CA PRO A 130 -4.89 -6.47 31.81
C PRO A 130 -5.19 -7.85 31.20
N ILE A 131 -6.48 -8.15 31.07
CA ILE A 131 -7.00 -9.32 30.35
C ILE A 131 -7.26 -8.97 28.87
N GLU A 132 -7.71 -9.94 28.07
CA GLU A 132 -7.91 -9.84 26.60
C GLU A 132 -8.78 -8.65 26.15
N GLY A 133 -9.53 -8.02 27.05
CA GLY A 133 -10.25 -6.76 26.82
C GLY A 133 -11.56 -6.91 26.03
N ARG A 134 -11.83 -8.11 25.50
CA ARG A 134 -13.10 -8.49 24.86
C ARG A 134 -14.16 -8.82 25.93
N PRO A 135 -15.41 -8.35 25.78
CA PRO A 135 -16.46 -8.68 26.74
C PRO A 135 -16.72 -10.19 26.81
N PRO A 136 -17.15 -10.72 27.97
CA PRO A 136 -17.43 -12.14 28.11
C PRO A 136 -18.67 -12.57 27.34
N GLY A 137 -18.76 -13.87 27.05
CA GLY A 137 -19.95 -14.53 26.52
C GLY A 137 -19.88 -14.94 25.04
N PRO A 138 -20.81 -15.81 24.60
CA PRO A 138 -20.76 -16.44 23.28
C PRO A 138 -20.94 -15.46 22.12
N ILE A 139 -21.62 -14.33 22.33
CA ILE A 139 -21.81 -13.30 21.29
C ILE A 139 -20.49 -12.59 20.93
N TRP A 140 -19.54 -12.56 21.88
CA TRP A 140 -18.23 -11.95 21.69
C TRP A 140 -17.14 -12.97 21.37
N ALA A 141 -17.46 -14.26 21.30
CA ALA A 141 -16.52 -15.33 21.01
C ALA A 141 -15.73 -15.09 19.72
N HIS A 142 -14.54 -15.70 19.62
CA HIS A 142 -13.74 -15.66 18.41
C HIS A 142 -14.56 -16.24 17.25
N GLN A 143 -14.66 -15.47 16.17
CA GLN A 143 -15.48 -15.84 15.03
C GLN A 143 -14.99 -17.13 14.39
N GLU A 144 -15.94 -17.96 13.95
CA GLU A 144 -15.67 -19.19 13.20
C GLU A 144 -14.78 -20.23 13.93
N PHE A 145 -14.65 -20.17 15.26
CA PHE A 145 -13.82 -21.10 16.04
C PHE A 145 -14.17 -22.59 15.81
N THR A 146 -15.44 -22.90 15.54
CA THR A 146 -15.89 -24.26 15.19
C THR A 146 -15.56 -24.66 13.75
N ARG A 147 -15.51 -23.70 12.82
CA ARG A 147 -15.19 -23.93 11.41
C ARG A 147 -13.68 -24.02 11.17
N PHE A 148 -12.92 -23.20 11.90
CA PHE A 148 -11.47 -23.13 11.88
C PHE A 148 -10.94 -23.40 13.29
N PRO A 149 -11.07 -24.64 13.79
CA PRO A 149 -10.47 -24.98 15.08
C PRO A 149 -8.95 -24.82 14.99
N PRO A 150 -8.28 -24.49 16.11
CA PRO A 150 -6.83 -24.55 16.16
C PRO A 150 -6.39 -25.94 15.73
N VAL A 151 -5.50 -26.02 14.75
CA VAL A 151 -4.99 -27.27 14.19
C VAL A 151 -3.51 -27.08 13.89
N ILE A 152 -2.68 -27.72 14.71
CA ILE A 152 -1.22 -27.54 14.76
C ILE A 152 -0.88 -26.17 15.31
#